data_AF-A0A7S3S1A9-F1
#
_entry.id   AF-A0A7S3S1A9-F1
#
_cell.length_a   1.000
_cell.length_b   1.000
_cell.length_c   1.000
_cell.angle_alpha   90.00
_cell.angle_beta   90.00
_cell.angle_gamma   90.00
#
_symmetry.space_group_name_H-M   'P 1'
#
loop_
_entity.id
_entity.type
_entity.pdbx_description
1 polymer ?
#
loop_
_entity_poly.entity_id
_entity_poly.type
_entity_poly.pdbx_seq_one_letter_code
_entity_poly.pdbx_strand_id
1 'polypeptide(L)'
;DDPMESGGEPMDTDDEDGGGGGGLRALWGGGPAPVQLRRLSEALRGLRWMPLAEASVSAMLQAHLRLSLRERCAGRFESCVMERQLDWIDASVLPWVSAALESGADQWRARDLLTAASAPLKQWRARLRFFFMQSLAGMRIAELFDILVDFPDSTPALDDLHACLHHTHQHADIVQGLGEALEKRLLKPGAETHQILEVYIGMIRALRRLDPSGLTLDAVSERVRAYLKLRPDTVKQIVTTLTDPDSSDLLEPVGGGAAAEVVQEAAADGDMAPDPDESRGDEAAKRKEERREACHLLTVSRGGRCARPPCSSGSRSRSLLGNF
;
A
#
# COMPACT_ATOMS: atom_id res chain seq x y z
N ASP A 1 -25.78 -23.37 63.34
CA ASP A 1 -26.02 -24.47 62.40
C ASP A 1 -26.19 -23.91 61.00
N ASP A 2 -25.76 -24.71 60.02
CA ASP A 2 -25.69 -24.54 58.56
C ASP A 2 -24.52 -23.78 57.92
N PRO A 3 -23.65 -24.48 57.16
CA PRO A 3 -22.73 -23.92 56.19
C PRO A 3 -23.41 -23.83 54.81
N MET A 4 -23.38 -22.68 54.16
CA MET A 4 -23.82 -22.52 52.76
C MET A 4 -22.63 -22.72 51.81
N GLU A 5 -22.82 -23.66 50.89
CA GLU A 5 -21.91 -24.09 49.83
C GLU A 5 -21.34 -22.95 48.98
N SER A 6 -20.02 -23.03 48.75
CA SER A 6 -19.32 -22.36 47.65
C SER A 6 -19.52 -23.17 46.37
N GLY A 7 -20.41 -22.71 45.49
CA GLY A 7 -20.56 -23.20 44.12
C GLY A 7 -20.33 -22.06 43.14
N GLY A 8 -19.07 -21.79 42.80
CA GLY A 8 -18.71 -20.90 41.70
C GLY A 8 -18.50 -21.74 40.45
N GLU A 9 -19.51 -21.80 39.58
CA GLU A 9 -19.36 -22.30 38.21
C GLU A 9 -18.58 -21.26 37.38
N PRO A 10 -17.55 -21.64 36.62
CA PRO A 10 -16.98 -20.76 35.61
C PRO A 10 -17.93 -20.73 34.40
N MET A 11 -18.39 -19.51 34.09
CA MET A 11 -19.15 -19.19 32.90
C MET A 11 -18.19 -19.23 31.71
N ASP A 12 -18.15 -20.36 31.00
CA ASP A 12 -17.50 -20.47 29.70
C ASP A 12 -18.26 -19.56 28.72
N THR A 13 -17.71 -18.38 28.45
CA THR A 13 -18.09 -17.58 27.29
C THR A 13 -17.42 -18.19 26.08
N ASP A 14 -18.12 -19.11 25.43
CA ASP A 14 -17.87 -19.48 24.05
C ASP A 14 -18.12 -18.24 23.17
N ASP A 15 -17.07 -17.43 22.99
CA ASP A 15 -16.97 -16.52 21.86
C ASP A 15 -16.90 -17.38 20.59
N GLU A 16 -18.07 -17.59 19.97
CA GLU A 16 -18.20 -18.12 18.62
C GLU A 16 -17.47 -17.19 17.65
N ASP A 17 -16.19 -17.50 17.45
CA ASP A 17 -15.32 -16.97 16.41
C ASP A 17 -16.02 -17.22 15.06
N GLY A 18 -16.60 -16.15 14.48
CA GLY A 18 -17.25 -16.12 13.17
C GLY A 18 -16.25 -16.39 12.03
N GLY A 19 -15.74 -17.61 11.98
CA GLY A 19 -14.72 -18.11 11.07
C GLY A 19 -15.28 -18.42 9.68
N GLY A 20 -15.60 -17.39 8.90
CA GLY A 20 -15.87 -17.51 7.46
C GLY A 20 -14.66 -17.95 6.62
N GLY A 21 -13.47 -18.07 7.22
CA GLY A 21 -12.22 -18.46 6.54
C GLY A 21 -11.97 -19.97 6.39
N GLY A 22 -12.92 -20.83 6.78
CA GLY A 22 -12.72 -22.29 6.85
C GLY A 22 -12.45 -22.99 5.52
N GLY A 23 -13.05 -22.53 4.42
CA GLY A 23 -12.99 -23.24 3.13
C GLY A 23 -11.60 -23.26 2.48
N LEU A 24 -10.86 -22.16 2.55
CA LEU A 24 -9.53 -22.03 1.93
C LEU A 24 -8.42 -22.50 2.88
N ARG A 25 -8.59 -22.32 4.20
CA ARG A 25 -7.68 -22.92 5.18
C ARG A 25 -7.73 -24.45 5.12
N ALA A 26 -8.86 -25.07 4.74
CA ALA A 26 -8.96 -26.51 4.49
C ALA A 26 -8.24 -26.98 3.21
N LEU A 27 -8.13 -26.14 2.18
CA LEU A 27 -7.42 -26.46 0.93
C LEU A 27 -5.89 -26.42 1.09
N TRP A 28 -5.37 -25.60 2.02
CA TRP A 28 -3.93 -25.33 2.18
C TRP A 28 -3.38 -25.74 3.56
N GLY A 29 -4.24 -25.89 4.56
CA GLY A 29 -3.91 -26.30 5.91
C GLY A 29 -4.24 -27.77 6.16
N GLY A 30 -3.19 -28.58 6.35
CA GLY A 30 -3.23 -29.85 7.08
C GLY A 30 -3.95 -31.05 6.45
N GLY A 31 -4.69 -30.91 5.35
CA GLY A 31 -5.36 -32.04 4.68
C GLY A 31 -4.48 -32.79 3.66
N PRO A 32 -4.96 -33.92 3.08
CA PRO A 32 -4.28 -34.68 2.01
C PRO A 32 -4.20 -33.96 0.66
N ALA A 33 -4.69 -32.71 0.56
CA ALA A 33 -4.70 -31.88 -0.63
C ALA A 33 -3.33 -31.71 -1.34
N PRO A 34 -2.18 -31.50 -0.64
CA PRO A 34 -0.89 -31.39 -1.32
C PRO A 34 -0.43 -32.73 -1.91
N VAL A 35 -0.88 -33.87 -1.36
CA VAL A 35 -0.55 -35.20 -1.88
C VAL A 35 -1.32 -35.50 -3.16
N GLN A 36 -2.62 -35.19 -3.18
CA GLN A 36 -3.45 -35.36 -4.39
C GLN A 36 -3.00 -34.43 -5.52
N LEU A 37 -2.70 -33.17 -5.20
CA LEU A 37 -2.15 -32.21 -6.16
C LEU A 37 -0.81 -32.67 -6.71
N ARG A 38 0.07 -33.22 -5.86
CA ARG A 38 1.36 -33.78 -6.30
C ARG A 38 1.17 -34.97 -7.25
N ARG A 39 0.25 -35.87 -6.96
CA ARG A 39 -0.08 -36.99 -7.87
C ARG A 39 -0.62 -36.51 -9.21
N LEU A 40 -1.48 -35.50 -9.20
CA LEU A 40 -2.01 -34.88 -10.42
C LEU A 40 -0.91 -34.17 -11.21
N SER A 41 -0.05 -33.39 -10.54
CA SER A 41 1.05 -32.67 -11.18
C SER A 41 2.08 -33.63 -11.79
N GLU A 42 2.33 -34.77 -11.13
CA GLU A 42 3.13 -35.88 -11.64
C GLU A 42 2.52 -36.51 -12.89
N ALA A 43 1.23 -36.85 -12.86
CA ALA A 43 0.53 -37.45 -13.98
C ALA A 43 0.50 -36.53 -15.22
N LEU A 44 0.32 -35.22 -15.01
CA LEU A 44 0.25 -34.24 -16.09
C LEU A 44 1.63 -33.81 -16.61
N ARG A 45 2.74 -34.15 -15.92
CA ARG A 45 4.08 -33.67 -16.27
C ARG A 45 4.54 -34.08 -17.68
N GLY A 46 4.19 -35.31 -18.10
CA GLY A 46 4.46 -35.80 -19.45
C GLY A 46 3.80 -34.96 -20.55
N LEU A 47 2.72 -34.25 -20.21
CA LEU A 47 1.98 -33.37 -21.13
C LEU A 47 2.47 -31.92 -21.13
N ARG A 48 3.51 -31.59 -20.35
CA ARG A 48 4.02 -30.21 -20.17
C ARG A 48 2.89 -29.20 -19.91
N TRP A 49 2.00 -29.53 -18.98
CA TRP A 49 0.81 -28.72 -18.68
C TRP A 49 1.14 -27.34 -18.07
N MET A 50 2.27 -27.21 -17.37
CA MET A 50 2.56 -26.01 -16.56
C MET A 50 2.60 -24.70 -17.37
N PRO A 51 3.30 -24.58 -18.52
CA PRO A 51 3.26 -23.37 -19.34
C PRO A 51 1.86 -23.01 -19.86
N LEU A 52 0.97 -23.99 -20.01
CA LEU A 52 -0.42 -23.75 -20.44
C LEU A 52 -1.31 -23.29 -19.28
N ALA A 53 -1.03 -23.77 -18.06
CA ALA A 53 -1.81 -23.48 -16.87
C ALA A 53 -1.25 -22.35 -15.99
N GLU A 54 -0.02 -21.88 -16.24
CA GLU A 54 0.69 -20.87 -15.43
C GLU A 54 -0.15 -19.61 -15.21
N ALA A 55 -0.82 -19.10 -16.25
CA ALA A 55 -1.68 -17.92 -16.13
C ALA A 55 -2.87 -18.16 -15.20
N SER A 56 -3.49 -19.35 -15.28
CA SER A 56 -4.65 -19.72 -14.47
C SER A 56 -4.25 -19.95 -13.00
N VAL A 57 -3.13 -20.64 -12.78
CA VAL A 57 -2.56 -20.83 -11.43
C VAL A 57 -2.18 -19.49 -10.82
N SER A 58 -1.54 -18.60 -11.59
CA SER A 58 -1.22 -17.23 -11.16
C SER A 58 -2.48 -16.46 -10.76
N ALA A 59 -3.51 -16.46 -11.61
CA ALA A 59 -4.75 -15.74 -11.34
C ALA A 59 -5.47 -16.27 -10.09
N MET A 60 -5.51 -17.59 -9.91
CA MET A 60 -6.09 -18.22 -8.73
C MET A 60 -5.33 -17.83 -7.45
N LEU A 61 -3.99 -17.92 -7.47
CA LEU A 61 -3.14 -17.52 -6.35
C LEU A 61 -3.33 -16.04 -6.02
N GLN A 62 -3.33 -15.17 -7.03
CA GLN A 62 -3.54 -13.74 -6.87
C GLN A 62 -4.93 -13.41 -6.29
N ALA A 63 -5.98 -14.08 -6.76
CA ALA A 63 -7.32 -13.93 -6.20
C ALA A 63 -7.35 -14.34 -4.73
N HIS A 64 -6.70 -15.45 -4.38
CA HIS A 64 -6.60 -15.91 -3.00
C HIS A 64 -5.81 -14.94 -2.10
N LEU A 65 -4.68 -14.43 -2.59
CA LEU A 65 -3.90 -13.41 -1.87
C LEU A 65 -4.72 -12.15 -1.62
N ARG A 66 -5.49 -11.67 -2.60
CA ARG A 66 -6.38 -10.51 -2.43
C ARG A 66 -7.46 -10.76 -1.36
N LEU A 67 -8.07 -11.95 -1.33
CA LEU A 67 -9.06 -12.30 -0.30
C LEU A 67 -8.42 -12.32 1.09
N SER A 68 -7.30 -13.02 1.24
CA SER A 68 -6.56 -13.12 2.51
C SER A 68 -6.12 -11.74 3.01
N LEU A 69 -5.73 -10.86 2.10
CA LEU A 69 -5.35 -9.48 2.40
C LEU A 69 -6.54 -8.68 2.94
N ARG A 70 -7.71 -8.77 2.30
CA ARG A 70 -8.94 -8.12 2.80
C ARG A 70 -9.35 -8.62 4.18
N GLU A 71 -9.35 -9.92 4.42
CA GLU A 71 -9.77 -10.49 5.70
C GLU A 71 -8.80 -10.16 6.84
N ARG A 72 -7.50 -10.11 6.56
CA ARG A 72 -6.46 -10.03 7.59
C ARG A 72 -5.87 -8.64 7.78
N CYS A 73 -5.98 -7.75 6.79
CA CYS A 73 -5.28 -6.47 6.79
C CYS A 73 -6.23 -5.26 6.70
N ALA A 74 -7.40 -5.38 6.07
CA ALA A 74 -8.30 -4.23 5.89
C ALA A 74 -8.74 -3.65 7.24
N GLY A 75 -8.70 -2.33 7.37
CA GLY A 75 -9.07 -1.61 8.59
C GLY A 75 -8.20 -1.87 9.83
N ARG A 76 -7.09 -2.62 9.72
CA ARG A 76 -6.17 -2.87 10.83
C ARG A 76 -4.93 -1.99 10.71
N PHE A 77 -4.87 -0.91 11.49
CA PHE A 77 -3.79 0.08 11.38
C PHE A 77 -2.78 0.05 12.53
N GLU A 78 -3.18 -0.49 13.67
CA GLU A 78 -2.41 -0.48 14.93
C GLU A 78 -1.25 -1.49 14.98
N SER A 79 -1.06 -2.30 13.93
CA SER A 79 0.02 -3.30 13.92
C SER A 79 0.59 -3.51 12.52
N CYS A 80 1.90 -3.81 12.45
CA CYS A 80 2.55 -4.19 11.21
C CYS A 80 2.03 -5.57 10.78
N VAL A 81 1.44 -5.64 9.60
CA VAL A 81 0.91 -6.87 9.00
C VAL A 81 1.80 -7.39 7.87
N MET A 82 2.61 -6.53 7.26
CA MET A 82 3.43 -6.85 6.08
C MET A 82 4.26 -8.11 6.26
N GLU A 83 5.23 -8.09 7.18
CA GLU A 83 6.19 -9.18 7.38
C GLU A 83 5.47 -10.48 7.76
N ARG A 84 4.49 -10.38 8.67
CA ARG A 84 3.68 -11.53 9.09
C ARG A 84 2.94 -12.19 7.92
N GLN A 85 2.37 -11.41 7.00
CA GLN A 85 1.70 -11.97 5.84
C GLN A 85 2.69 -12.51 4.80
N LEU A 86 3.85 -11.88 4.63
CA LEU A 86 4.91 -12.38 3.77
C LEU A 86 5.46 -13.73 4.27
N ASP A 87 5.60 -13.90 5.58
CA ASP A 87 5.95 -15.18 6.20
C ASP A 87 4.83 -16.21 6.03
N TRP A 88 3.57 -15.79 6.12
CA TRP A 88 2.43 -16.68 5.84
C TRP A 88 2.43 -17.16 4.39
N ILE A 89 2.76 -16.31 3.41
CA ILE A 89 2.93 -16.71 2.01
C ILE A 89 4.01 -17.78 1.90
N ASP A 90 5.12 -17.60 2.59
CA ASP A 90 6.23 -18.56 2.56
C ASP A 90 5.89 -19.88 3.25
N ALA A 91 5.17 -19.83 4.36
CA ALA A 91 4.83 -21.01 5.16
C ALA A 91 3.63 -21.79 4.62
N SER A 92 2.68 -21.12 3.97
CA SER A 92 1.42 -21.72 3.53
C SER A 92 1.32 -21.81 2.01
N VAL A 93 1.64 -20.72 1.30
CA VAL A 93 1.37 -20.63 -0.14
C VAL A 93 2.48 -21.31 -0.95
N LEU A 94 3.74 -21.06 -0.62
CA LEU A 94 4.87 -21.68 -1.33
C LEU A 94 4.92 -23.20 -1.26
N PRO A 95 4.66 -23.88 -0.13
CA PRO A 95 4.60 -25.34 -0.11
C PRO A 95 3.65 -25.91 -1.17
N TRP A 96 2.48 -25.30 -1.34
CA TRP A 96 1.53 -25.72 -2.35
C TRP A 96 2.06 -25.49 -3.77
N VAL A 97 2.70 -24.34 -4.03
CA VAL A 97 3.34 -24.04 -5.32
C VAL A 97 4.48 -25.03 -5.62
N SER A 98 5.27 -25.41 -4.61
CA SER A 98 6.28 -26.46 -4.75
C SER A 98 5.67 -27.82 -5.07
N ALA A 99 4.55 -28.20 -4.45
CA ALA A 99 3.86 -29.44 -4.74
C ALA A 99 3.26 -29.47 -6.16
N ALA A 100 2.85 -28.32 -6.67
CA ALA A 100 2.38 -28.16 -8.05
C ALA A 100 3.51 -28.21 -9.08
N LEU A 101 4.70 -27.68 -8.75
CA LEU A 101 5.81 -27.49 -9.69
C LEU A 101 6.88 -28.58 -9.65
N GLU A 102 7.19 -29.15 -8.49
CA GLU A 102 8.33 -30.06 -8.29
C GLU A 102 7.89 -31.51 -8.01
N SER A 103 8.71 -32.48 -8.44
CA SER A 103 8.46 -33.92 -8.34
C SER A 103 9.32 -34.56 -7.26
N GLY A 104 8.70 -35.23 -6.27
CA GLY A 104 9.38 -36.05 -5.25
C GLY A 104 10.39 -35.28 -4.39
N ALA A 105 10.80 -35.72 -3.21
CA ALA A 105 10.37 -36.75 -2.30
C ALA A 105 10.75 -36.19 -0.91
N ASP A 106 9.95 -36.49 0.11
CA ASP A 106 10.27 -36.39 1.54
C ASP A 106 11.59 -35.70 1.92
N GLN A 107 11.61 -34.36 1.94
CA GLN A 107 12.63 -33.58 2.66
C GLN A 107 12.37 -32.09 2.50
N TRP A 108 11.71 -31.48 3.51
CA TRP A 108 12.09 -30.14 3.99
C TRP A 108 11.24 -29.74 5.20
N ARG A 109 11.91 -29.28 6.27
CA ARG A 109 11.30 -28.37 7.25
C ARG A 109 11.27 -26.98 6.60
N ALA A 110 10.28 -26.15 6.92
CA ALA A 110 10.03 -24.85 6.27
C ALA A 110 11.25 -23.92 6.10
N ARG A 111 12.31 -24.11 6.89
CA ARG A 111 13.55 -23.32 6.85
C ARG A 111 14.54 -23.71 5.75
N ASP A 112 14.51 -24.95 5.24
CA ASP A 112 15.47 -25.46 4.25
C ASP A 112 14.97 -25.37 2.81
N LEU A 113 13.70 -25.03 2.61
CA LEU A 113 13.09 -24.99 1.27
C LEU A 113 13.75 -23.95 0.38
N LEU A 114 14.06 -22.77 0.90
CA LEU A 114 14.41 -21.63 0.05
C LEU A 114 15.85 -21.67 -0.47
N THR A 115 16.76 -22.20 0.34
CA THR A 115 18.16 -22.43 -0.02
C THR A 115 18.29 -23.51 -1.09
N ALA A 116 17.50 -24.58 -0.97
CA ALA A 116 17.47 -25.68 -1.94
C ALA A 116 16.48 -25.46 -3.11
N ALA A 117 15.65 -24.42 -3.06
CA ALA A 117 14.59 -24.19 -4.06
C ALA A 117 15.13 -24.03 -5.49
N SER A 118 14.41 -24.63 -6.44
CA SER A 118 14.68 -24.44 -7.86
C SER A 118 14.49 -22.98 -8.30
N ALA A 119 15.12 -22.62 -9.43
CA ALA A 119 14.98 -21.28 -10.00
C ALA A 119 13.51 -20.88 -10.28
N PRO A 120 12.63 -21.77 -10.80
CA PRO A 120 11.20 -21.50 -10.92
C PRO A 120 10.53 -21.16 -9.59
N LEU A 121 10.80 -21.90 -8.51
CA LEU A 121 10.20 -21.60 -7.21
C LEU A 121 10.63 -20.25 -6.64
N LYS A 122 11.91 -19.90 -6.78
CA LYS A 122 12.42 -18.58 -6.37
C LYS A 122 11.72 -17.46 -7.15
N GLN A 123 11.49 -17.66 -8.46
CA GLN A 123 10.75 -16.72 -9.29
C GLN A 123 9.29 -16.60 -8.85
N TRP A 124 8.60 -17.72 -8.58
CA TRP A 124 7.23 -17.71 -8.08
C TRP A 124 7.11 -17.00 -6.74
N ARG A 125 8.02 -17.25 -5.80
CA ARG A 125 8.09 -16.53 -4.54
C ARG A 125 8.22 -15.02 -4.73
N ALA A 126 9.18 -14.60 -5.56
CA ALA A 126 9.36 -13.17 -5.84
C ALA A 126 8.10 -12.54 -6.43
N ARG A 127 7.46 -13.20 -7.40
CA ARG A 127 6.21 -12.74 -8.03
C ARG A 127 5.05 -12.64 -7.02
N LEU A 128 4.87 -13.64 -6.16
CA LEU A 128 3.78 -13.64 -5.17
C LEU A 128 3.99 -12.60 -4.07
N ARG A 129 5.22 -12.46 -3.57
CA ARG A 129 5.56 -11.43 -2.57
C ARG A 129 5.40 -10.03 -3.16
N PHE A 130 5.90 -9.80 -4.38
CA PHE A 130 5.72 -8.51 -5.07
C PHE A 130 4.24 -8.20 -5.28
N PHE A 131 3.47 -9.16 -5.79
CA PHE A 131 2.04 -8.99 -5.99
C PHE A 131 1.29 -8.69 -4.67
N PHE A 132 1.67 -9.35 -3.58
CA PHE A 132 1.11 -9.08 -2.26
C PHE A 132 1.43 -7.66 -1.81
N MET A 133 2.69 -7.23 -1.88
CA MET A 133 3.12 -5.86 -1.55
C MET A 133 2.33 -4.83 -2.39
N GLN A 134 2.28 -5.01 -3.71
CA GLN A 134 1.52 -4.12 -4.59
C GLN A 134 0.03 -4.06 -4.22
N SER A 135 -0.56 -5.18 -3.83
CA SER A 135 -1.96 -5.24 -3.43
C SER A 135 -2.20 -4.60 -2.06
N LEU A 136 -1.26 -4.75 -1.12
CA LEU A 136 -1.34 -4.17 0.22
C LEU A 136 -1.16 -2.65 0.15
N ALA A 137 -0.19 -2.18 -0.65
CA ALA A 137 -0.03 -0.77 -0.95
C ALA A 137 -1.31 -0.18 -1.53
N GLY A 138 -1.88 -0.81 -2.56
CA GLY A 138 -3.15 -0.35 -3.16
C GLY A 138 -4.31 -0.28 -2.18
N MET A 139 -4.44 -1.24 -1.27
CA MET A 139 -5.44 -1.20 -0.19
C MET A 139 -5.18 -0.05 0.78
N ARG A 140 -3.95 0.08 1.29
CA ARG A 140 -3.58 1.12 2.25
C ARG A 140 -3.70 2.52 1.66
N ILE A 141 -3.46 2.69 0.36
CA ILE A 141 -3.73 3.94 -0.37
C ILE A 141 -5.23 4.27 -0.36
N ALA A 142 -6.10 3.27 -0.59
CA ALA A 142 -7.54 3.47 -0.54
C ALA A 142 -8.06 3.80 0.87
N GLU A 143 -7.39 3.28 1.90
CA GLU A 143 -7.66 3.53 3.33
C GLU A 143 -6.87 4.72 3.89
N LEU A 144 -6.05 5.41 3.08
CA LEU A 144 -5.02 6.32 3.59
C LEU A 144 -5.62 7.49 4.36
N PHE A 145 -6.79 7.99 3.97
CA PHE A 145 -7.47 9.04 4.72
C PHE A 145 -7.77 8.59 6.16
N ASP A 146 -8.27 7.36 6.36
CA ASP A 146 -8.58 6.83 7.68
C ASP A 146 -7.30 6.62 8.50
N ILE A 147 -6.26 6.09 7.86
CA ILE A 147 -4.93 5.95 8.45
C ILE A 147 -4.40 7.31 8.94
N LEU A 148 -4.57 8.39 8.16
CA LEU A 148 -4.11 9.72 8.55
C LEU A 148 -4.90 10.32 9.71
N VAL A 149 -6.20 10.04 9.80
CA VAL A 149 -7.05 10.47 10.91
C VAL A 149 -6.67 9.74 12.21
N ASP A 150 -6.36 8.45 12.12
CA ASP A 150 -5.97 7.61 13.27
C ASP A 150 -4.48 7.76 13.67
N PHE A 151 -3.75 8.71 13.07
CA PHE A 151 -2.34 8.96 13.42
C PHE A 151 -2.25 9.71 14.77
N PRO A 152 -1.40 9.28 15.73
CA PRO A 152 -0.21 8.43 15.57
C PRO A 152 -0.41 6.92 15.77
N ASP A 153 -1.56 6.47 16.22
CA ASP A 153 -1.82 5.05 16.53
C ASP A 153 -1.71 4.15 15.28
N SER A 154 -2.02 4.72 14.11
CA SER A 154 -1.90 4.08 12.80
C SER A 154 -0.47 4.02 12.22
N THR A 155 0.56 4.44 12.98
CA THR A 155 1.97 4.44 12.55
C THR A 155 2.43 3.10 11.93
N PRO A 156 2.10 1.93 12.47
CA PRO A 156 2.51 0.65 11.88
C PRO A 156 2.00 0.45 10.45
N ALA A 157 0.81 0.93 10.11
CA ALA A 157 0.29 0.86 8.74
C ALA A 157 1.01 1.81 7.77
N LEU A 158 1.47 2.97 8.24
CA LEU A 158 2.30 3.88 7.45
C LEU A 158 3.68 3.26 7.17
N ASP A 159 4.28 2.60 8.16
CA ASP A 159 5.57 1.92 8.00
C ASP A 159 5.49 0.77 6.99
N ASP A 160 4.42 -0.04 7.08
CA ASP A 160 4.12 -1.08 6.11
C ASP A 160 3.94 -0.50 4.70
N LEU A 161 3.19 0.60 4.55
CA LEU A 161 2.99 1.26 3.27
C LEU A 161 4.30 1.82 2.71
N HIS A 162 5.12 2.48 3.53
CA HIS A 162 6.45 2.98 3.14
C HIS A 162 7.34 1.85 2.62
N ALA A 163 7.45 0.74 3.35
CA ALA A 163 8.22 -0.43 2.91
C ALA A 163 7.71 -1.00 1.58
N CYS A 164 6.40 -0.97 1.38
CA CYS A 164 5.77 -1.35 0.12
C CYS A 164 6.17 -0.44 -1.05
N LEU A 165 6.09 0.88 -0.85
CA LEU A 165 6.36 1.88 -1.88
C LEU A 165 7.80 1.84 -2.39
N HIS A 166 8.74 1.47 -1.52
CA HIS A 166 10.13 1.23 -1.91
C HIS A 166 10.26 0.17 -3.02
N HIS A 167 9.32 -0.78 -3.10
CA HIS A 167 9.32 -1.86 -4.09
C HIS A 167 8.34 -1.61 -5.24
N THR A 168 7.19 -0.99 -4.97
CA THR A 168 6.08 -0.90 -5.93
C THR A 168 6.04 0.41 -6.70
N HIS A 169 6.71 1.46 -6.20
CA HIS A 169 6.76 2.80 -6.78
C HIS A 169 5.37 3.45 -7.02
N GLN A 170 4.38 3.17 -6.16
CA GLN A 170 3.00 3.65 -6.28
C GLN A 170 2.75 5.06 -5.72
N HIS A 171 3.77 5.93 -5.64
CA HIS A 171 3.62 7.29 -5.08
C HIS A 171 2.58 8.14 -5.83
N ALA A 172 2.48 7.97 -7.15
CA ALA A 172 1.46 8.66 -7.95
C ALA A 172 0.02 8.24 -7.57
N ASP A 173 -0.17 6.96 -7.21
CA ASP A 173 -1.47 6.45 -6.76
C ASP A 173 -1.86 7.07 -5.41
N ILE A 174 -0.89 7.38 -4.55
CA ILE A 174 -1.13 8.14 -3.29
C ILE A 174 -1.65 9.53 -3.60
N VAL A 175 -0.94 10.28 -4.46
CA VAL A 175 -1.32 11.67 -4.80
C VAL A 175 -2.72 11.74 -5.39
N GLN A 176 -3.08 10.76 -6.24
CA GLN A 176 -4.43 10.66 -6.78
C GLN A 176 -5.44 10.24 -5.71
N GLY A 177 -5.23 9.07 -5.10
CA GLY A 177 -6.21 8.45 -4.19
C GLY A 177 -6.48 9.28 -2.94
N LEU A 178 -5.42 9.82 -2.31
CA LEU A 178 -5.56 10.70 -1.16
C LEU A 178 -6.18 12.04 -1.54
N GLY A 179 -5.80 12.59 -2.70
CA GLY A 179 -6.40 13.83 -3.22
C GLY A 179 -7.91 13.72 -3.40
N GLU A 180 -8.37 12.66 -4.07
CA GLU A 180 -9.79 12.36 -4.25
C GLU A 180 -10.50 12.15 -2.90
N ALA A 181 -9.85 11.47 -1.95
CA ALA A 181 -10.40 11.27 -0.61
C ALA A 181 -10.54 12.57 0.17
N LEU A 182 -9.55 13.47 0.13
CA LEU A 182 -9.58 14.78 0.77
C LEU A 182 -10.71 15.65 0.22
N GLU A 183 -10.83 15.75 -1.10
CA GLU A 183 -11.92 16.49 -1.76
C GLU A 183 -13.29 15.92 -1.39
N LYS A 184 -13.42 14.59 -1.39
CA LYS A 184 -14.68 13.90 -1.10
C LYS A 184 -15.06 13.88 0.38
N ARG A 185 -14.12 14.01 1.31
CA ARG A 185 -14.39 13.78 2.75
C ARG A 185 -14.15 15.01 3.62
N LEU A 186 -13.11 15.79 3.35
CA LEU A 186 -12.66 16.90 4.20
C LEU A 186 -12.95 18.29 3.59
N LEU A 187 -12.63 18.49 2.30
CA LEU A 187 -12.69 19.80 1.65
C LEU A 187 -14.11 20.14 1.16
N LYS A 188 -15.05 20.18 2.12
CA LYS A 188 -16.47 20.48 1.87
C LYS A 188 -16.88 21.79 2.52
N PRO A 189 -17.84 22.53 1.92
CA PRO A 189 -18.35 23.78 2.52
C PRO A 189 -18.87 23.63 3.96
N GLY A 190 -19.37 22.44 4.33
CA GLY A 190 -19.90 22.17 5.67
C GLY A 190 -18.85 21.77 6.72
N ALA A 191 -17.59 21.54 6.35
CA ALA A 191 -16.54 21.22 7.31
C ALA A 191 -16.03 22.49 8.01
N GLU A 192 -15.70 22.42 9.30
CA GLU A 192 -15.16 23.57 10.04
C GLU A 192 -13.69 23.83 9.66
N THR A 193 -13.30 25.10 9.54
CA THR A 193 -11.93 25.47 9.13
C THR A 193 -10.88 24.95 10.12
N HIS A 194 -11.21 24.95 11.42
CA HIS A 194 -10.37 24.40 12.47
C HIS A 194 -10.10 22.90 12.26
N GLN A 195 -11.16 22.10 12.04
CA GLN A 195 -11.04 20.66 11.77
C GLN A 195 -10.20 20.36 10.52
N ILE A 196 -10.33 21.17 9.46
CA ILE A 196 -9.51 21.03 8.26
C ILE A 196 -8.02 21.23 8.59
N LEU A 197 -7.70 22.25 9.39
CA LEU A 197 -6.33 22.54 9.80
C LEU A 197 -5.75 21.44 10.69
N GLU A 198 -6.52 20.90 11.64
CA GLU A 198 -6.10 19.79 12.50
C GLU A 198 -5.72 18.55 11.68
N VAL A 199 -6.60 18.13 10.76
CA VAL A 199 -6.34 16.99 9.87
C VAL A 199 -5.14 17.27 8.97
N TYR A 200 -5.00 18.50 8.47
CA TYR A 200 -3.87 18.90 7.62
C TYR A 200 -2.53 18.84 8.37
N ILE A 201 -2.46 19.28 9.62
CA ILE A 201 -1.25 19.20 10.46
C ILE A 201 -0.92 17.73 10.78
N GLY A 202 -1.92 16.91 11.11
CA GLY A 202 -1.75 15.46 11.26
C GLY A 202 -1.21 14.80 9.98
N MET A 203 -1.79 15.16 8.84
CA MET A 203 -1.37 14.69 7.53
C MET A 203 0.09 15.03 7.21
N ILE A 204 0.56 16.26 7.51
CA ILE A 204 1.96 16.64 7.30
C ILE A 204 2.90 15.69 8.05
N ARG A 205 2.60 15.37 9.32
CA ARG A 205 3.41 14.47 10.15
C ARG A 205 3.46 13.06 9.57
N ALA A 206 2.28 12.52 9.26
CA ALA A 206 2.16 11.17 8.73
C ALA A 206 2.79 11.02 7.33
N LEU A 207 2.60 11.99 6.43
CA LEU A 207 3.17 11.95 5.08
C LEU A 207 4.69 12.15 5.06
N ARG A 208 5.27 12.93 5.98
CA ARG A 208 6.74 13.00 6.13
C ARG A 208 7.35 11.69 6.58
N ARG A 209 6.62 10.90 7.37
CA ARG A 209 7.03 9.54 7.75
C ARG A 209 6.90 8.59 6.56
N LEU A 210 5.81 8.71 5.80
CA LEU A 210 5.52 7.87 4.64
C LEU A 210 6.48 8.12 3.47
N ASP A 211 6.84 9.37 3.21
CA ASP A 211 7.72 9.78 2.11
C ASP A 211 8.65 10.91 2.60
N PRO A 212 9.88 10.57 3.07
CA PRO A 212 10.84 11.55 3.54
C PRO A 212 11.29 12.56 2.49
N SER A 213 11.06 12.30 1.19
CA SER A 213 11.40 13.26 0.13
C SER A 213 10.51 14.51 0.13
N GLY A 214 9.31 14.40 0.71
CA GLY A 214 8.31 15.47 0.77
C GLY A 214 7.55 15.70 -0.54
N LEU A 215 7.88 15.00 -1.63
CA LEU A 215 7.24 15.20 -2.94
C LEU A 215 5.75 14.84 -2.90
N THR A 216 5.40 13.74 -2.23
CA THR A 216 4.00 13.32 -2.07
C THR A 216 3.21 14.33 -1.23
N LEU A 217 3.83 14.84 -0.15
CA LEU A 217 3.22 15.84 0.72
C LEU A 217 2.94 17.12 -0.06
N ASP A 218 3.93 17.65 -0.79
CA ASP A 218 3.79 18.88 -1.56
C ASP A 218 2.63 18.81 -2.56
N ALA A 219 2.56 17.71 -3.33
CA ALA A 219 1.55 17.51 -4.37
C ALA A 219 0.12 17.40 -3.79
N VAL A 220 -0.05 16.72 -2.66
CA VAL A 220 -1.37 16.59 -2.02
C VAL A 220 -1.77 17.87 -1.30
N SER A 221 -0.80 18.55 -0.68
CA SER A 221 -1.02 19.76 0.12
C SER A 221 -1.51 20.93 -0.73
N GLU A 222 -1.13 21.00 -2.00
CA GLU A 222 -1.63 22.03 -2.92
C GLU A 222 -3.17 22.09 -2.95
N ARG A 223 -3.85 20.94 -2.94
CA ARG A 223 -5.33 20.89 -2.93
C ARG A 223 -5.92 21.48 -1.65
N VAL A 224 -5.32 21.16 -0.50
CA VAL A 224 -5.78 21.67 0.80
C VAL A 224 -5.51 23.17 0.93
N ARG A 225 -4.32 23.63 0.52
CA ARG A 225 -3.94 25.04 0.55
C ARG A 225 -4.83 25.87 -0.37
N ALA A 226 -5.09 25.40 -1.59
CA ALA A 226 -6.00 26.07 -2.52
C ALA A 226 -7.42 26.23 -1.94
N TYR A 227 -7.92 25.20 -1.23
CA TYR A 227 -9.22 25.26 -0.58
C TYR A 227 -9.25 26.24 0.61
N LEU A 228 -8.22 26.22 1.46
CA LEU A 228 -8.11 27.11 2.62
C LEU A 228 -7.97 28.59 2.22
N LYS A 229 -7.32 28.89 1.09
CA LYS A 229 -7.25 30.26 0.53
C LYS A 229 -8.62 30.86 0.21
N LEU A 230 -9.61 30.03 -0.12
CA LEU A 230 -10.98 30.47 -0.44
C LEU A 230 -11.80 30.79 0.83
N ARG A 231 -11.32 30.40 2.00
CA ARG A 231 -12.04 30.57 3.27
C ARG A 231 -11.57 31.86 3.98
N PRO A 232 -12.49 32.80 4.28
CA PRO A 232 -12.12 34.10 4.83
C PRO A 232 -11.64 34.02 6.29
N ASP A 233 -12.00 32.97 7.02
CA ASP A 233 -11.68 32.76 8.43
C ASP A 233 -10.36 32.00 8.66
N THR A 234 -9.70 31.51 7.61
CA THR A 234 -8.46 30.71 7.68
C THR A 234 -7.36 31.39 8.48
N VAL A 235 -7.04 32.65 8.17
CA VAL A 235 -5.95 33.38 8.87
C VAL A 235 -6.26 33.52 10.37
N LYS A 236 -7.51 33.86 10.70
CA LYS A 236 -7.95 33.98 12.10
C LYS A 236 -7.82 32.65 12.84
N GLN A 237 -8.23 31.55 12.21
CA GLN A 237 -8.12 30.22 12.79
C GLN A 237 -6.67 29.81 13.01
N ILE A 238 -5.79 30.05 12.04
CA ILE A 238 -4.36 29.74 12.19
C ILE A 238 -3.72 30.55 13.31
N VAL A 239 -4.01 31.85 13.40
CA VAL A 239 -3.51 32.69 14.50
C VAL A 239 -4.00 32.15 15.84
N THR A 240 -5.28 31.78 15.92
CA THR A 240 -5.87 31.19 17.14
C THR A 240 -5.11 29.92 17.55
N THR A 241 -4.86 28.99 16.61
CA THR A 241 -4.09 27.76 16.84
C THR A 241 -2.61 28.01 17.18
N LEU A 242 -2.03 29.13 16.79
CA LEU A 242 -0.65 29.51 17.15
C LEU A 242 -0.56 30.18 18.52
N THR A 243 -1.60 30.92 18.93
CA THR A 243 -1.64 31.64 20.21
C THR A 243 -2.20 30.83 21.36
N ASP A 244 -2.93 29.76 21.06
CA ASP A 244 -3.51 28.88 22.06
C ASP A 244 -2.42 27.95 22.64
N PRO A 245 -2.15 28.01 23.95
CA PRO A 245 -1.13 27.18 24.58
C PRO A 245 -1.43 25.68 24.50
N ASP A 246 -2.71 25.30 24.40
CA ASP A 246 -3.13 23.89 24.37
C ASP A 246 -2.90 23.25 22.99
N SER A 247 -2.80 24.05 21.92
CA SER A 247 -2.49 23.57 20.56
C SER A 247 -1.00 23.57 20.22
N SER A 248 -0.13 23.96 21.17
CA SER A 248 1.33 23.95 20.99
C SER A 248 1.88 22.55 20.69
N ASP A 249 1.30 21.51 21.29
CA ASP A 249 1.66 20.10 21.08
C ASP A 249 1.44 19.62 19.63
N LEU A 250 0.50 20.23 18.89
CA LEU A 250 0.26 19.93 17.48
C LEU A 250 1.35 20.50 16.57
N LEU A 251 2.04 21.57 17.02
CA LEU A 251 2.96 22.36 16.23
C LEU A 251 4.44 22.11 16.57
N GLU A 252 4.75 21.66 17.79
CA GLU A 252 6.10 21.29 18.24
C GLU A 252 6.82 20.26 17.32
N PRO A 253 6.21 19.10 16.96
CA PRO A 253 6.94 18.05 16.22
C PRO A 253 7.17 18.37 14.74
N VAL A 254 6.53 19.40 14.19
CA VAL A 254 6.60 19.75 12.77
C VAL A 254 7.74 20.75 12.49
N GLY A 255 8.32 21.31 13.57
CA GLY A 255 8.97 22.61 13.55
C GLY A 255 7.93 23.67 13.17
N GLY A 256 7.92 24.82 13.84
CA GLY A 256 6.96 25.91 13.53
C GLY A 256 6.86 26.31 12.05
N GLY A 257 7.78 25.81 11.21
CA GLY A 257 7.78 25.86 9.75
C GLY A 257 6.53 25.41 9.02
N ALA A 258 5.76 24.35 9.35
CA ALA A 258 4.62 23.99 8.48
C ALA A 258 3.36 24.82 8.73
N ALA A 259 3.06 25.18 9.98
CA ALA A 259 2.05 26.21 10.25
C ALA A 259 2.52 27.56 9.66
N ALA A 260 3.81 27.88 9.79
CA ALA A 260 4.38 29.05 9.13
C ALA A 260 4.38 28.97 7.59
N GLU A 261 4.44 27.79 6.98
CA GLU A 261 4.38 27.57 5.52
C GLU A 261 2.95 27.79 5.02
N VAL A 262 1.94 27.35 5.77
CA VAL A 262 0.52 27.72 5.52
C VAL A 262 0.32 29.22 5.69
N VAL A 263 0.90 29.85 6.73
CA VAL A 263 0.81 31.30 6.95
C VAL A 263 1.55 32.08 5.86
N GLN A 264 2.76 31.70 5.47
CA GLN A 264 3.55 32.36 4.44
C GLN A 264 2.87 32.26 3.07
N GLU A 265 2.30 31.12 2.70
CA GLU A 265 1.60 30.98 1.43
C GLU A 265 0.17 31.58 1.42
N ALA A 266 -0.49 31.67 2.58
CA ALA A 266 -1.78 32.36 2.71
C ALA A 266 -1.60 33.90 2.77
N ALA A 267 -0.48 34.37 3.33
CA ALA A 267 -0.16 35.80 3.44
C ALA A 267 0.54 36.37 2.19
N ALA A 268 1.25 35.55 1.39
CA ALA A 268 2.01 36.03 0.24
C ALA A 268 1.18 36.58 -0.93
N ASP A 269 -0.13 36.29 -1.00
CA ASP A 269 -1.02 36.78 -2.07
C ASP A 269 -2.05 37.81 -1.58
N GLY A 270 -2.02 38.17 -0.28
CA GLY A 270 -2.87 39.21 0.30
C GLY A 270 -2.23 40.59 0.20
N ASP A 271 -2.27 41.18 -0.99
CA ASP A 271 -2.04 42.61 -1.32
C ASP A 271 -0.94 43.33 -0.49
N MET A 272 0.31 43.24 -0.95
CA MET A 272 1.34 44.25 -0.66
C MET A 272 1.91 44.72 -1.99
N ALA A 273 1.80 46.03 -2.25
CA ALA A 273 2.34 46.69 -3.43
C ALA A 273 3.80 46.29 -3.71
N PRO A 274 4.21 46.15 -4.98
CA PRO A 274 5.56 45.71 -5.31
C PRO A 274 6.58 46.80 -4.95
N ASP A 275 7.37 46.57 -3.91
CA ASP A 275 8.64 47.27 -3.73
C ASP A 275 9.72 46.64 -4.64
N PRO A 276 10.54 47.45 -5.33
CA PRO A 276 11.46 46.97 -6.35
C PRO A 276 12.79 46.54 -5.72
N ASP A 277 12.96 45.26 -5.43
CA ASP A 277 14.30 44.65 -5.34
C ASP A 277 14.27 43.19 -5.83
N GLU A 278 14.30 43.05 -7.16
CA GLU A 278 14.42 41.78 -7.88
C GLU A 278 15.86 41.26 -7.79
N SER A 279 16.17 40.47 -6.76
CA SER A 279 17.34 39.58 -6.82
C SER A 279 17.22 38.29 -6.00
N ARG A 280 16.08 38.06 -5.34
CA ARG A 280 15.83 36.85 -4.50
C ARG A 280 14.74 35.92 -5.03
N GLY A 281 14.07 36.31 -6.13
CA GLY A 281 12.99 35.54 -6.75
C GLY A 281 13.45 34.34 -7.58
N ASP A 282 14.65 34.39 -8.15
CA ASP A 282 15.13 33.37 -9.10
C ASP A 282 15.41 32.00 -8.45
N GLU A 283 15.91 31.98 -7.21
CA GLU A 283 16.25 30.71 -6.55
C GLU A 283 14.99 29.98 -6.03
N ALA A 284 13.99 30.73 -5.57
CA ALA A 284 12.69 30.19 -5.18
C ALA A 284 11.86 29.75 -6.40
N ALA A 285 11.92 30.48 -7.51
CA ALA A 285 11.28 30.12 -8.77
C ALA A 285 11.90 28.86 -9.36
N LYS A 286 13.24 28.76 -9.39
CA LYS A 286 13.95 27.56 -9.86
C LYS A 286 13.66 26.32 -9.02
N ARG A 287 13.59 26.46 -7.68
CA ARG A 287 13.23 25.35 -6.79
C ARG A 287 11.77 24.92 -6.95
N LYS A 288 10.86 25.86 -7.28
CA LYS A 288 9.47 25.56 -7.66
C LYS A 288 9.38 24.87 -9.03
N GLU A 289 10.20 25.27 -9.99
CA GLU A 289 10.30 24.65 -11.33
C GLU A 289 10.81 23.20 -11.23
N GLU A 290 11.93 22.97 -10.54
CA GLU A 290 12.50 21.63 -10.33
C GLU A 290 11.54 20.71 -9.55
N ARG A 291 10.80 21.25 -8.57
CA ARG A 291 9.73 20.53 -7.85
C ARG A 291 8.53 20.21 -8.74
N ARG A 292 8.13 21.13 -9.62
CA ARG A 292 7.06 20.92 -10.60
C ARG A 292 7.44 19.85 -11.61
N GLU A 293 8.70 19.84 -12.08
CA GLU A 293 9.21 18.79 -12.97
C GLU A 293 9.22 17.42 -12.29
N ALA A 294 9.66 17.33 -11.02
CA ALA A 294 9.59 16.07 -10.25
C ALA A 294 8.15 15.57 -10.07
N CYS A 295 7.21 16.47 -9.77
CA CYS A 295 5.79 16.13 -9.65
C CYS A 295 5.17 15.72 -11.01
N HIS A 296 5.60 16.35 -12.09
CA HIS A 296 5.21 15.98 -13.45
C HIS A 296 5.77 14.61 -13.85
N LEU A 297 7.00 14.26 -13.46
CA LEU A 297 7.59 12.93 -13.68
C LEU A 297 6.85 11.81 -12.95
N LEU A 298 6.34 12.08 -11.74
CA LEU A 298 5.45 11.15 -11.03
C LEU A 298 4.12 10.94 -11.78
N THR A 299 3.65 11.96 -12.49
CA THR A 299 2.37 11.92 -13.22
C THR A 299 2.49 11.26 -14.61
N VAL A 300 3.63 11.43 -15.30
CA VAL A 300 3.87 10.92 -16.67
C VAL A 300 4.16 9.42 -16.76
N SER A 301 4.56 8.75 -15.67
CA SER A 301 4.84 7.30 -15.66
C SER A 301 3.64 6.40 -16.05
N ARG A 302 2.44 6.95 -16.22
CA ARG A 302 1.26 6.25 -16.78
C ARG A 302 1.27 6.05 -18.31
N GLY A 303 2.30 6.51 -19.05
CA GLY A 303 2.36 6.40 -20.52
C GLY A 303 2.92 5.08 -21.10
N GLY A 304 3.51 4.21 -20.28
CA GLY A 304 4.20 2.99 -20.74
C GLY A 304 3.26 1.83 -21.04
N ARG A 305 2.63 1.81 -22.22
CA ARG A 305 1.96 0.62 -22.76
C ARG A 305 2.93 -0.56 -22.79
N CYS A 306 2.62 -1.63 -22.06
CA CYS A 306 3.23 -2.96 -22.25
C CYS A 306 2.98 -3.45 -23.68
N ALA A 307 3.92 -3.18 -24.59
CA ALA A 307 4.01 -3.87 -25.86
C ALA A 307 4.45 -5.32 -25.59
N ARG A 308 3.60 -6.27 -25.96
CA ARG A 308 3.91 -7.71 -25.99
C ARG A 308 5.19 -7.97 -26.80
N PRO A 309 6.04 -8.94 -26.43
CA PRO A 309 7.13 -9.36 -27.29
C PRO A 309 6.60 -10.11 -28.52
N PRO A 310 7.19 -9.93 -29.72
CA PRO A 310 6.80 -10.69 -30.90
C PRO A 310 7.26 -12.15 -30.76
N CYS A 311 6.33 -13.08 -30.96
CA CYS A 311 6.61 -14.50 -31.10
C CYS A 311 7.39 -14.74 -32.39
N SER A 312 8.57 -15.33 -32.27
CA SER A 312 9.38 -15.82 -33.39
C SER A 312 8.79 -17.12 -33.95
N SER A 313 7.98 -17.02 -35.00
CA SER A 313 7.64 -18.18 -35.83
C SER A 313 8.75 -18.44 -36.85
N GLY A 314 9.74 -19.25 -36.45
CA GLY A 314 10.65 -19.90 -37.38
C GLY A 314 9.96 -21.11 -38.01
N SER A 315 9.43 -20.96 -39.21
CA SER A 315 9.05 -22.09 -40.08
C SER A 315 9.90 -22.06 -41.34
N ARG A 316 10.94 -22.89 -41.35
CA ARG A 316 11.56 -23.35 -42.59
C ARG A 316 10.65 -24.41 -43.19
N SER A 317 10.26 -24.26 -44.45
CA SER A 317 9.92 -25.38 -45.31
C SER A 317 10.40 -25.05 -46.72
N ARG A 318 11.36 -25.86 -47.17
CA ARG A 318 11.86 -25.94 -48.53
C ARG A 318 10.77 -26.52 -49.42
N SER A 319 10.61 -25.96 -50.61
CA SER A 319 10.10 -26.69 -51.77
C SER A 319 10.89 -26.22 -52.99
N LEU A 320 11.88 -27.05 -53.33
CA LEU A 320 12.41 -27.21 -54.68
C LEU A 320 11.26 -27.67 -55.59
N LEU A 321 11.12 -27.07 -56.77
CA LEU A 321 11.00 -27.77 -58.06
C LEU A 321 10.62 -26.76 -59.14
N GLY A 322 11.61 -26.50 -60.00
CA GLY A 322 11.41 -25.98 -61.35
C GLY A 322 12.21 -26.88 -62.29
N ASN A 323 11.51 -27.35 -63.32
CA ASN A 323 11.98 -27.88 -64.61
C ASN A 323 12.38 -29.37 -64.71
N PHE A 324 11.62 -30.01 -65.61
CA PHE A 324 11.70 -31.35 -66.23
C PHE A 324 11.29 -32.56 -65.40
#